data_AF-A0A434W3H3-F1
#
_entry.id   AF-A0A434W3H3-F1
#
_cell.length_a   1.000
_cell.length_b   1.000
_cell.length_c   1.000
_cell.angle_alpha   90.00
_cell.angle_beta   90.00
_cell.angle_gamma   90.00
#
_symmetry.space_group_name_H-M   'P 1'
#
loop_
_entity.id
_entity.type
_entity.pdbx_description
1 polymer ?
#
loop_
_entity_poly.entity_id
_entity_poly.type
_entity_poly.pdbx_seq_one_letter_code
_entity_poly.pdbx_strand_id
1 'polypeptide(L)'
;RSWPIVSLVGGKWTTFRGFAEEVADLLLARLGRSRRVSTQNLAIGGGRDFPADAAARVRWISSVMAETGASPARAEALLDRYGTTARAILAHEAGRQTEPLADAFDYTLAEIDWLARNERVVHLADIVMRRTALAITGRLSRRDLERIADTAAIVLEWNPGRREKELEATSKELTERHRFCFEQSEPVARRDRRSG
;
A
#
# COMPACT_ATOMS: atom_id res chain seq x y z
N ARG A 1 -9.78 -41.89 -5.02
CA ARG A 1 -9.43 -41.11 -6.24
C ARG A 1 -8.13 -40.35 -5.95
N SER A 2 -7.10 -40.54 -6.77
CA SER A 2 -5.87 -39.74 -6.72
C SER A 2 -6.06 -38.47 -7.54
N TRP A 3 -5.88 -37.31 -6.92
CA TRP A 3 -5.89 -36.03 -7.63
C TRP A 3 -4.46 -35.70 -8.07
N PRO A 4 -4.22 -35.34 -9.34
CA PRO A 4 -2.91 -34.88 -9.77
C PRO A 4 -2.59 -33.55 -9.07
N ILE A 5 -1.44 -33.49 -8.39
CA ILE A 5 -0.95 -32.28 -7.71
C ILE A 5 0.27 -31.78 -8.47
N VAL A 6 0.25 -30.50 -8.85
CA VAL A 6 1.43 -29.80 -9.37
C VAL A 6 1.91 -28.85 -8.28
N SER A 7 3.11 -29.09 -7.79
CA SER A 7 3.74 -28.28 -6.75
C SER A 7 4.79 -27.36 -7.37
N LEU A 8 4.67 -26.07 -7.11
CA LEU A 8 5.71 -25.10 -7.42
C LEU A 8 6.57 -24.90 -6.17
N VAL A 9 7.84 -25.34 -6.23
CA VAL A 9 8.79 -25.25 -5.12
C VAL A 9 9.95 -24.36 -5.55
N GLY A 10 10.25 -23.33 -4.75
CA GLY A 10 11.25 -22.31 -5.06
C GLY A 10 10.69 -21.11 -5.82
N GLY A 11 11.53 -20.47 -6.63
CA GLY A 11 11.22 -19.21 -7.32
C GLY A 11 11.81 -18.00 -6.60
N LYS A 12 12.56 -17.17 -7.32
CA LYS A 12 13.08 -15.89 -6.81
C LYS A 12 12.13 -14.77 -7.23
N TRP A 13 12.12 -13.68 -6.48
CA TRP A 13 11.36 -12.48 -6.85
C TRP A 13 11.68 -12.01 -8.27
N THR A 14 12.95 -12.09 -8.71
CA THR A 14 13.37 -11.66 -10.05
C THR A 14 12.96 -12.62 -11.18
N THR A 15 12.62 -13.87 -10.87
CA THR A 15 12.28 -14.90 -11.86
C THR A 15 10.81 -15.31 -11.82
N PHE A 16 9.99 -14.65 -11.00
CA PHE A 16 8.60 -15.06 -10.74
C PHE A 16 7.77 -15.19 -12.02
N ARG A 17 7.92 -14.25 -12.97
CA ARG A 17 7.13 -14.21 -14.21
C ARG A 17 7.48 -15.35 -15.16
N GLY A 18 8.76 -15.59 -15.39
CA GLY A 18 9.21 -16.70 -16.24
C GLY A 18 8.82 -18.05 -15.65
N PHE A 19 8.98 -18.21 -14.33
CA PHE A 19 8.60 -19.46 -13.67
C PHE A 19 7.08 -19.69 -13.68
N ALA A 20 6.27 -18.63 -13.52
CA ALA A 20 4.83 -18.72 -13.67
C ALA A 20 4.41 -19.06 -15.12
N GLU A 21 5.16 -18.59 -16.12
CA GLU A 21 4.93 -18.92 -17.52
C GLU A 21 5.13 -20.42 -17.78
N GLU A 22 6.24 -20.99 -17.31
CA GLU A 22 6.52 -22.44 -17.41
C GLU A 22 5.45 -23.30 -16.74
N VAL A 23 5.03 -22.94 -15.53
CA VAL A 23 3.97 -23.68 -14.82
C VAL A 23 2.63 -23.56 -15.53
N ALA A 24 2.30 -22.38 -16.06
CA ALA A 24 1.07 -22.22 -16.83
C ALA A 24 1.10 -23.06 -18.13
N ASP A 25 2.23 -23.16 -18.83
CA ASP A 25 2.35 -24.03 -20.01
C ASP A 25 2.18 -25.51 -19.67
N LEU A 26 2.81 -25.94 -18.57
CA LEU A 26 2.68 -27.29 -18.03
C LEU A 26 1.22 -27.66 -17.70
N LEU A 27 0.46 -26.72 -17.11
CA LEU A 27 -0.95 -26.92 -16.77
C LEU A 27 -1.85 -26.87 -18.01
N LEU A 28 -1.63 -25.93 -18.92
CA LEU A 28 -2.39 -25.81 -20.17
C LEU A 28 -2.28 -27.06 -21.03
N ALA A 29 -1.07 -27.63 -21.14
CA ALA A 29 -0.85 -28.90 -21.84
C ALA A 29 -1.68 -30.04 -21.22
N ARG A 30 -1.70 -30.15 -19.89
CA ARG A 30 -2.51 -31.16 -19.17
C ARG A 30 -4.02 -30.96 -19.35
N LEU A 31 -4.46 -29.72 -19.53
CA LEU A 31 -5.86 -29.37 -19.76
C LEU A 31 -6.28 -29.44 -21.23
N GLY A 32 -5.36 -29.79 -22.15
CA GLY A 32 -5.64 -29.75 -23.60
C GLY A 32 -6.01 -28.35 -24.07
N ARG A 33 -5.32 -27.34 -23.56
CA ARG A 33 -5.52 -25.91 -23.89
C ARG A 33 -4.22 -25.31 -24.40
N SER A 34 -4.35 -24.34 -25.30
CA SER A 34 -3.23 -23.55 -25.78
C SER A 34 -3.21 -22.18 -25.08
N ARG A 35 -2.00 -21.67 -24.84
CA ARG A 35 -1.81 -20.29 -24.37
C ARG A 35 -2.36 -19.32 -25.41
N ARG A 36 -3.09 -18.31 -24.94
CA ARG A 36 -3.66 -17.26 -25.79
C ARG A 36 -2.95 -15.92 -25.68
N VAL A 37 -2.29 -15.67 -24.55
CA VAL A 37 -1.66 -14.39 -24.22
C VAL A 37 -0.35 -14.68 -23.49
N SER A 38 0.71 -13.96 -23.84
CA SER A 38 1.95 -13.95 -23.08
C SER A 38 1.89 -12.90 -21.98
N THR A 39 2.48 -13.23 -20.83
CA THR A 39 2.64 -12.31 -19.70
C THR A 39 3.97 -11.57 -19.74
N GLN A 40 4.88 -11.87 -20.67
CA GLN A 40 6.26 -11.38 -20.70
C GLN A 40 6.35 -9.85 -20.55
N ASN A 41 5.53 -9.13 -21.33
CA ASN A 41 5.49 -7.68 -21.37
C ASN A 41 4.21 -7.09 -20.73
N LEU A 42 3.44 -7.89 -19.99
CA LEU A 42 2.19 -7.42 -19.41
C LEU A 42 2.47 -6.52 -18.19
N ALA A 43 2.04 -5.27 -18.29
CA ALA A 43 2.09 -4.33 -17.17
C ALA A 43 1.11 -4.76 -16.05
N ILE A 44 1.56 -4.65 -14.80
CA ILE A 44 0.82 -5.09 -13.61
C ILE A 44 0.43 -3.86 -12.78
N GLY A 45 -0.85 -3.79 -12.37
CA GLY A 45 -1.35 -2.72 -11.52
C GLY A 45 -1.09 -1.33 -12.10
N GLY A 46 -0.63 -0.41 -11.26
CA GLY A 46 -0.26 0.95 -11.65
C GLY A 46 0.96 1.06 -12.57
N GLY A 47 1.63 -0.05 -12.93
CA GLY A 47 2.61 -0.05 -14.01
C GLY A 47 1.98 0.09 -15.40
N ARG A 48 0.67 -0.14 -15.53
CA ARG A 48 -0.06 0.07 -16.79
C ARG A 48 -0.16 1.56 -17.08
N ASP A 49 0.19 1.95 -18.29
CA ASP A 49 0.19 3.34 -18.76
C ASP A 49 1.08 4.27 -17.89
N PHE A 50 2.07 3.70 -17.20
CA PHE A 50 3.02 4.47 -16.41
C PHE A 50 3.81 5.42 -17.32
N PRO A 51 4.00 6.69 -16.94
CA PRO A 51 4.71 7.65 -17.78
C PRO A 51 6.11 7.19 -18.16
N ALA A 52 6.36 7.03 -19.46
CA ALA A 52 7.61 6.46 -19.97
C ALA A 52 8.81 7.42 -19.89
N ASP A 53 8.55 8.73 -19.81
CA ASP A 53 9.57 9.78 -19.77
C ASP A 53 9.12 10.98 -18.93
N ALA A 54 10.04 11.92 -18.71
CA ALA A 54 9.79 13.11 -17.91
C ALA A 54 8.66 13.99 -18.46
N ALA A 55 8.53 14.10 -19.79
CA ALA A 55 7.48 14.92 -20.41
C ALA A 55 6.10 14.28 -20.24
N ALA A 56 6.00 12.95 -20.39
CA ALA A 56 4.80 12.18 -20.11
C ALA A 56 4.43 12.28 -18.62
N ARG A 57 5.41 12.27 -17.73
CA ARG A 57 5.20 12.41 -16.30
C ARG A 57 4.59 13.77 -15.96
N VAL A 58 5.17 14.86 -16.48
CA VAL A 58 4.61 16.23 -16.31
C VAL A 58 3.17 16.29 -16.81
N ARG A 59 2.88 15.75 -18.01
CA ARG A 59 1.51 15.71 -18.55
C ARG A 59 0.54 14.93 -17.65
N TRP A 60 0.96 13.78 -17.14
CA TRP A 60 0.15 12.95 -16.25
C TRP A 60 -0.17 13.69 -14.94
N ILE A 61 0.84 14.32 -14.34
CA ILE A 61 0.71 15.10 -13.09
C ILE A 61 -0.24 16.29 -13.32
N SER A 62 -0.04 17.07 -14.38
CA SER A 62 -0.94 18.19 -14.70
C SER A 62 -2.39 17.75 -14.92
N SER A 63 -2.62 16.62 -15.59
CA SER A 63 -3.96 16.07 -15.81
C SER A 63 -4.63 15.66 -14.49
N VAL A 64 -3.94 14.92 -13.62
CA VAL A 64 -4.57 14.48 -12.36
C VAL A 64 -4.79 15.63 -11.39
N MET A 65 -3.90 16.64 -11.39
CA MET A 65 -4.11 17.85 -10.60
C MET A 65 -5.36 18.60 -11.04
N ALA A 66 -5.59 18.74 -12.35
CA ALA A 66 -6.79 19.40 -12.88
C ALA A 66 -8.08 18.63 -12.51
N GLU A 67 -8.02 17.30 -12.44
CA GLU A 67 -9.16 16.45 -12.10
C GLU A 67 -9.48 16.43 -10.61
N THR A 68 -8.46 16.50 -9.75
CA THR A 68 -8.59 16.19 -8.32
C THR A 68 -8.34 17.38 -7.40
N GLY A 69 -7.71 18.45 -7.90
CA GLY A 69 -7.25 19.59 -7.12
C GLY A 69 -6.03 19.31 -6.24
N ALA A 70 -5.40 18.14 -6.38
CA ALA A 70 -4.24 17.77 -5.59
C ALA A 70 -3.01 18.66 -5.88
N SER A 71 -2.11 18.75 -4.89
CA SER A 71 -0.83 19.43 -5.08
C SER A 71 0.11 18.62 -5.97
N PRO A 72 1.05 19.26 -6.70
CA PRO A 72 2.05 18.54 -7.50
C PRO A 72 2.83 17.52 -6.67
N ALA A 73 3.28 17.91 -5.48
CA ALA A 73 4.05 17.05 -4.59
C ALA A 73 3.26 15.79 -4.15
N ARG A 74 1.95 15.92 -3.91
CA ARG A 74 1.10 14.79 -3.55
C ARG A 74 0.89 13.84 -4.73
N ALA A 75 0.66 14.40 -5.92
CA ALA A 75 0.50 13.61 -7.14
C ALA A 75 1.78 12.83 -7.50
N GLU A 76 2.95 13.48 -7.37
CA GLU A 76 4.27 12.86 -7.57
C GLU A 76 4.50 11.73 -6.56
N ALA A 77 4.27 11.97 -5.28
CA ALA A 77 4.47 10.97 -4.23
C ALA A 77 3.60 9.73 -4.42
N LEU A 78 2.32 9.90 -4.78
CA LEU A 78 1.44 8.76 -5.03
C LEU A 78 1.80 8.05 -6.34
N LEU A 79 2.20 8.77 -7.38
CA LEU A 79 2.65 8.16 -8.65
C LEU A 79 3.88 7.27 -8.42
N ASP A 80 4.85 7.73 -7.62
CA ASP A 80 6.03 6.91 -7.29
C ASP A 80 5.69 5.68 -6.46
N ARG A 81 4.73 5.81 -5.54
CA ARG A 81 4.36 4.74 -4.62
C ARG A 81 3.46 3.69 -5.25
N TYR A 82 2.49 4.10 -6.07
CA TYR A 82 1.40 3.25 -6.58
C TYR A 82 1.31 3.18 -8.10
N GLY A 83 2.18 3.89 -8.82
CA GLY A 83 2.04 4.04 -10.26
C GLY A 83 0.75 4.77 -10.64
N THR A 84 0.18 4.44 -11.80
CA THR A 84 -1.03 5.10 -12.30
C THR A 84 -2.28 4.88 -11.45
N THR A 85 -2.28 3.88 -10.54
CA THR A 85 -3.31 3.73 -9.50
C THR A 85 -3.44 4.97 -8.63
N ALA A 86 -2.37 5.78 -8.52
CA ALA A 86 -2.39 7.07 -7.85
C ALA A 86 -3.56 7.98 -8.27
N ARG A 87 -3.97 7.94 -9.54
CA ARG A 87 -5.13 8.72 -10.02
C ARG A 87 -6.42 8.36 -9.28
N ALA A 88 -6.66 7.07 -9.03
CA ALA A 88 -7.85 6.62 -8.31
C ALA A 88 -7.81 7.00 -6.83
N ILE A 89 -6.62 6.95 -6.23
CA ILE A 89 -6.40 7.39 -4.84
C ILE A 89 -6.63 8.90 -4.73
N LEU A 90 -6.04 9.69 -5.62
CA LEU A 90 -6.21 11.15 -5.65
C LEU A 90 -7.66 11.56 -5.90
N ALA A 91 -8.38 10.85 -6.76
CA ALA A 91 -9.81 11.07 -6.98
C ALA A 91 -10.65 10.75 -5.73
N HIS A 92 -10.24 9.75 -4.93
CA HIS A 92 -10.87 9.45 -3.66
C HIS A 92 -10.57 10.48 -2.57
N GLU A 93 -9.38 11.09 -2.60
CA GLU A 93 -8.99 12.22 -1.75
C GLU A 93 -9.72 13.52 -2.11
N ALA A 94 -10.09 13.71 -3.38
CA ALA A 94 -10.67 14.93 -3.89
C ALA A 94 -11.95 15.35 -3.12
N GLY A 95 -12.02 16.63 -2.74
CA GLY A 95 -13.14 17.19 -2.01
C GLY A 95 -13.27 16.73 -0.55
N ARG A 96 -12.34 15.91 -0.04
CA ARG A 96 -12.28 15.50 1.37
C ARG A 96 -11.23 16.31 2.11
N GLN A 97 -11.46 16.50 3.41
CA GLN A 97 -10.38 16.92 4.30
C GLN A 97 -9.43 15.73 4.50
N THR A 98 -8.32 15.73 3.79
CA THR A 98 -7.29 14.70 3.90
C THR A 98 -6.32 15.05 5.02
N GLU A 99 -6.65 14.64 6.24
CA GLU A 99 -5.72 14.75 7.36
C GLU A 99 -4.53 13.83 7.13
N PRO A 100 -3.29 14.37 7.10
CA PRO A 100 -2.10 13.54 7.15
C PRO A 100 -2.03 12.76 8.46
N LEU A 101 -1.36 11.62 8.43
CA LEU A 101 -0.92 10.98 9.67
C LEU A 101 0.06 11.90 10.41
N ALA A 102 0.11 11.77 11.73
CA ALA A 102 0.77 12.75 12.58
C ALA A 102 2.30 12.64 12.52
N ASP A 103 2.85 11.42 12.39
CA ASP A 103 4.29 11.17 12.23
C ASP A 103 4.64 10.70 10.82
N ALA A 104 3.75 9.93 10.19
CA ALA A 104 3.88 9.50 8.81
C ALA A 104 3.17 10.47 7.83
N PHE A 105 3.58 11.75 7.85
CA PHE A 105 2.93 12.87 7.14
C PHE A 105 2.80 12.71 5.61
N ASP A 106 3.50 11.77 4.98
CA ASP A 106 3.40 11.42 3.56
C ASP A 106 2.27 10.42 3.24
N TYR A 107 1.51 10.02 4.26
CA TYR A 107 0.29 9.24 4.18
C TYR A 107 -0.88 10.04 4.75
N THR A 108 -2.07 9.82 4.19
CA THR A 108 -3.32 10.42 4.66
C THR A 108 -4.29 9.33 5.09
N LEU A 109 -5.27 9.65 5.95
CA LEU A 109 -6.31 8.69 6.28
C LEU A 109 -7.21 8.32 5.09
N ALA A 110 -7.34 9.22 4.11
CA ALA A 110 -8.08 8.93 2.88
C ALA A 110 -7.35 7.93 1.97
N GLU A 111 -6.02 8.00 1.89
CA GLU A 111 -5.18 6.99 1.24
C GLU A 111 -5.37 5.63 1.92
N ILE A 112 -5.32 5.59 3.26
CA ILE A 112 -5.54 4.36 4.04
C ILE A 112 -6.94 3.78 3.81
N ASP A 113 -7.99 4.62 3.81
CA ASP A 113 -9.36 4.21 3.50
C ASP A 113 -9.46 3.61 2.09
N TRP A 114 -8.83 4.23 1.09
CA TRP A 114 -8.80 3.71 -0.28
C TRP A 114 -8.12 2.34 -0.35
N LEU A 115 -6.95 2.19 0.27
CA LEU A 115 -6.23 0.91 0.32
C LEU A 115 -7.07 -0.18 0.99
N ALA A 116 -7.71 0.14 2.11
CA ALA A 116 -8.56 -0.81 2.84
C ALA A 116 -9.73 -1.32 1.97
N ARG A 117 -10.32 -0.46 1.13
CA ARG A 117 -11.41 -0.82 0.22
C ARG A 117 -10.97 -1.61 -1.01
N ASN A 118 -9.78 -1.33 -1.54
CA ASN A 118 -9.41 -1.77 -2.90
C ASN A 118 -8.30 -2.82 -2.95
N GLU A 119 -7.50 -2.98 -1.89
CA GLU A 119 -6.28 -3.80 -1.91
C GLU A 119 -6.41 -5.12 -1.13
N ARG A 120 -7.65 -5.62 -1.00
CA ARG A 120 -8.01 -6.88 -0.30
C ARG A 120 -7.47 -6.95 1.13
N VAL A 121 -7.63 -5.85 1.88
CA VAL A 121 -7.27 -5.80 3.29
C VAL A 121 -8.29 -6.58 4.11
N VAL A 122 -7.80 -7.41 5.03
CA VAL A 122 -8.62 -8.20 5.98
C VAL A 122 -8.21 -7.93 7.42
N HIS A 123 -6.93 -7.62 7.64
CA HIS A 123 -6.31 -7.36 8.94
C HIS A 123 -5.57 -6.02 8.95
N LEU A 124 -5.41 -5.43 10.13
CA LEU A 124 -4.68 -4.15 10.27
C LEU A 124 -3.23 -4.28 9.78
N ALA A 125 -2.59 -5.42 10.03
CA ALA A 125 -1.25 -5.74 9.53
C ALA A 125 -1.15 -5.73 7.99
N ASP A 126 -2.24 -5.98 7.23
CA ASP A 126 -2.21 -5.85 5.77
C ASP A 126 -1.89 -4.42 5.36
N ILE A 127 -2.41 -3.42 6.07
CA ILE A 127 -2.17 -2.02 5.76
C ILE A 127 -0.73 -1.65 6.10
N VAL A 128 -0.35 -1.79 7.36
CA VAL A 128 0.90 -1.18 7.87
C VAL A 128 2.17 -1.96 7.49
N MET A 129 2.06 -3.25 7.19
CA MET A 129 3.21 -4.11 6.88
C MET A 129 3.25 -4.59 5.42
N ARG A 130 2.15 -4.54 4.67
CA ARG A 130 2.09 -5.10 3.30
C ARG A 130 1.66 -4.11 2.23
N ARG A 131 0.73 -3.19 2.50
CA ARG A 131 0.23 -2.20 1.53
C ARG A 131 0.91 -0.85 1.63
N THR A 132 1.58 -0.58 2.74
CA THR A 132 2.36 0.63 2.96
C THR A 132 3.77 0.28 3.43
N ALA A 133 4.67 1.25 3.37
CA ALA A 133 6.02 1.12 3.92
C ALA A 133 6.10 1.54 5.40
N LEU A 134 4.96 1.74 6.08
CA LEU A 134 4.92 2.32 7.43
C LEU A 134 5.75 1.52 8.44
N ALA A 135 5.65 0.18 8.42
CA ALA A 135 6.40 -0.69 9.32
C ALA A 135 7.93 -0.68 9.11
N ILE A 136 8.43 -0.17 7.98
CA ILE A 136 9.87 -0.16 7.66
C ILE A 136 10.47 1.24 7.54
N THR A 137 9.66 2.29 7.48
CA THR A 137 10.16 3.68 7.40
C THR A 137 10.58 4.24 8.76
N GLY A 138 10.26 3.55 9.87
CA GLY A 138 10.51 4.02 11.23
C GLY A 138 9.63 5.17 11.70
N ARG A 139 8.65 5.61 10.88
CA ARG A 139 7.78 6.76 11.17
C ARG A 139 6.39 6.37 11.70
N LEU A 140 6.10 5.07 11.80
CA LEU A 140 4.83 4.60 12.34
C LEU A 140 4.82 4.72 13.87
N SER A 141 4.07 5.68 14.39
CA SER A 141 3.84 5.82 15.82
C SER A 141 2.60 5.04 16.29
N ARG A 142 2.47 4.89 17.63
CA ARG A 142 1.28 4.26 18.23
C ARG A 142 0.01 5.04 17.91
N ARG A 143 0.06 6.38 17.96
CA ARG A 143 -1.08 7.23 17.61
C ARG A 143 -1.52 7.06 16.16
N ASP A 144 -0.57 6.96 15.23
CA ASP A 144 -0.88 6.74 13.82
C ASP A 144 -1.46 5.34 13.59
N LEU A 145 -0.92 4.32 14.26
CA LEU A 145 -1.47 2.96 14.20
C LEU A 145 -2.92 2.90 14.70
N GLU A 146 -3.24 3.60 15.80
CA GLU A 146 -4.61 3.70 16.32
C GLU A 146 -5.55 4.39 15.32
N ARG A 147 -5.13 5.49 14.69
CA ARG A 147 -5.93 6.18 13.66
C ARG A 147 -6.16 5.31 12.43
N ILE A 148 -5.15 4.54 12.01
CA ILE A 148 -5.28 3.57 10.91
C ILE A 148 -6.26 2.46 11.29
N ALA A 149 -6.20 1.97 12.54
CA ALA A 149 -7.13 0.96 13.04
C ALA A 149 -8.58 1.44 13.05
N ASP A 150 -8.82 2.70 13.40
CA ASP A 150 -10.15 3.31 13.35
C ASP A 150 -10.68 3.38 11.92
N THR A 151 -9.87 3.86 10.97
CA THR A 151 -10.23 3.89 9.55
C THR A 151 -10.52 2.49 9.01
N ALA A 152 -9.66 1.52 9.31
CA ALA A 152 -9.84 0.13 8.88
C ALA A 152 -11.13 -0.48 9.48
N ALA A 153 -11.43 -0.19 10.74
CA ALA A 153 -12.62 -0.67 11.41
C ALA A 153 -13.91 -0.15 10.76
N ILE A 154 -13.92 1.12 10.33
CA ILE A 154 -15.05 1.70 9.58
C ILE A 154 -15.20 1.01 8.22
N VAL A 155 -14.11 0.89 7.46
CA VAL A 155 -14.13 0.33 6.09
C VAL A 155 -14.54 -1.14 6.08
N LEU A 156 -14.04 -1.91 7.04
CA LEU A 156 -14.20 -3.37 7.11
C LEU A 156 -15.29 -3.80 8.11
N GLU A 157 -16.05 -2.83 8.62
CA GLU A 157 -17.18 -3.02 9.53
C GLU A 157 -16.80 -3.83 10.78
N TRP A 158 -15.64 -3.55 11.35
CA TRP A 158 -15.21 -4.18 12.59
C TRP A 158 -15.96 -3.57 13.77
N ASN A 159 -16.53 -4.44 14.62
CA ASN A 159 -16.98 -4.00 15.93
C ASN A 159 -15.79 -3.57 16.81
N PRO A 160 -16.03 -2.82 17.90
CA PRO A 160 -14.96 -2.31 18.77
C PRO A 160 -14.03 -3.41 19.30
N GLY A 161 -14.57 -4.59 19.63
CA GLY A 161 -13.79 -5.72 20.12
C GLY A 161 -12.85 -6.31 19.06
N ARG A 162 -13.27 -6.34 17.78
CA ARG A 162 -12.39 -6.76 16.68
C ARG A 162 -11.32 -5.71 16.40
N ARG A 163 -11.68 -4.41 16.39
CA ARG A 163 -10.72 -3.31 16.22
C ARG A 163 -9.59 -3.39 17.26
N GLU A 164 -9.93 -3.64 18.52
CA GLU A 164 -8.92 -3.77 19.59
C GLU A 164 -8.03 -5.01 19.40
N LYS A 165 -8.61 -6.16 19.06
CA LYS A 165 -7.85 -7.38 18.78
C LYS A 165 -6.88 -7.22 17.61
N GLU A 166 -7.29 -6.52 16.55
CA GLU A 166 -6.44 -6.24 15.39
C GLU A 166 -5.29 -5.28 15.76
N LEU A 167 -5.57 -4.27 16.58
CA LEU A 167 -4.56 -3.34 17.09
C LEU A 167 -3.53 -4.04 17.97
N GLU A 168 -3.98 -4.87 18.91
CA GLU A 168 -3.13 -5.66 19.79
C GLU A 168 -2.28 -6.65 18.99
N ALA A 169 -2.90 -7.44 18.10
CA ALA A 169 -2.21 -8.43 17.29
C ALA A 169 -1.15 -7.80 16.39
N THR A 170 -1.48 -6.68 15.74
CA THR A 170 -0.53 -5.96 14.87
C THR A 170 0.59 -5.33 15.68
N SER A 171 0.29 -4.72 16.83
CA SER A 171 1.31 -4.16 17.73
C SER A 171 2.29 -5.25 18.18
N LYS A 172 1.78 -6.41 18.57
CA LYS A 172 2.58 -7.57 18.98
C LYS A 172 3.45 -8.10 17.84
N GLU A 173 2.90 -8.22 16.64
CA GLU A 173 3.66 -8.68 15.48
C GLU A 173 4.82 -7.71 15.17
N LEU A 174 4.54 -6.41 15.17
CA LEU A 174 5.55 -5.36 14.96
C LEU A 174 6.66 -5.42 16.00
N THR A 175 6.34 -5.48 17.30
CA THR A 175 7.35 -5.42 18.37
C THR A 175 8.11 -6.73 18.55
N GLU A 176 7.41 -7.88 18.54
CA GLU A 176 8.03 -9.18 18.86
C GLU A 176 8.73 -9.81 17.66
N ARG A 177 8.12 -9.77 16.47
CA ARG A 177 8.68 -10.42 15.27
C ARG A 177 9.56 -9.49 14.47
N HIS A 178 9.18 -8.23 14.37
CA HIS A 178 9.88 -7.24 13.54
C HIS A 178 10.79 -6.31 14.35
N ARG A 179 10.81 -6.43 15.68
CA ARG A 179 11.63 -5.60 16.60
C ARG A 179 11.39 -4.10 16.38
N PHE A 180 10.17 -3.75 15.98
CA PHE A 180 9.75 -2.38 15.80
C PHE A 180 9.58 -1.71 17.16
N CYS A 181 10.09 -0.49 17.31
CA CYS A 181 9.90 0.33 18.49
C CYS A 181 9.00 1.51 18.13
N PHE A 182 7.85 1.63 18.78
CA PHE A 182 7.10 2.88 18.73
C PHE A 182 7.91 3.92 19.50
N GLU A 183 8.39 4.96 18.83
CA GLU A 183 9.09 6.05 19.52
C GLU A 183 8.21 6.59 20.66
N GLN A 184 8.80 6.72 21.86
CA GLN A 184 8.22 7.51 22.92
C GLN A 184 8.45 8.97 22.54
N SER A 185 7.40 9.69 22.18
CA SER A 185 7.49 11.12 21.98
C SER A 185 7.89 11.79 23.30
N GLU A 186 9.18 12.14 23.46
CA GLU A 186 9.55 13.13 24.47
C GLU A 186 8.89 14.46 24.10
N PRO A 187 8.30 15.19 25.07
CA PRO A 187 7.77 16.50 24.80
C PRO A 187 8.94 17.42 24.40
N VAL A 188 8.93 17.89 23.15
CA VAL A 188 9.87 18.91 22.68
C VAL A 188 9.70 20.14 23.56
N ALA A 189 10.59 20.30 24.54
CA ALA A 189 10.66 21.50 25.34
C ALA A 189 10.86 22.68 24.40
N ARG A 190 9.89 23.59 24.36
CA ARG A 190 10.03 24.89 23.70
C ARG A 190 11.29 25.53 24.26
N ARG A 191 12.36 25.59 23.47
CA ARG A 191 13.50 26.45 23.77
C ARG A 191 13.00 27.89 23.70
N ASP A 192 12.69 28.40 24.88
CA ASP A 192 12.47 29.82 25.16
C ASP A 192 13.72 30.57 24.69
N ARG A 193 13.65 31.22 23.52
CA ARG A 193 14.67 32.19 23.11
C ARG A 193 14.42 33.47 23.91
N ARG A 194 14.90 33.48 25.15
CA ARG A 194 15.21 34.73 25.86
C ARG A 194 16.64 35.16 25.53
N SER A 195 16.71 36.38 25.01
CA SER A 195 17.75 37.39 25.23
C SER A 195 19.08 37.29 24.49
N GLY A 196 19.42 38.39 23.83
CA GLY A 196 20.68 38.71 23.18
C GLY A 196 20.48 39.88 22.23
#